data_AF-A0A8C3TV45-F1
#
_entry.id   AF-A0A8C3TV45-F1
#
_cell.length_a   1.000
_cell.length_b   1.000
_cell.length_c   1.000
_cell.angle_alpha   90.00
_cell.angle_beta   90.00
_cell.angle_gamma   90.00
#
_symmetry.space_group_name_H-M   'P 1'
#
loop_
_entity.id
_entity.type
_entity.pdbx_description
1 polymer ?
#
loop_
_entity_poly.entity_id
_entity_poly.type
_entity_poly.pdbx_seq_one_letter_code
_entity_poly.pdbx_strand_id
1 'polypeptide(L)'
;MASSWMLLLAVLGGACALPAPEPFAYTQALAQAVNSYNQRPEVKNAFRLLSAEPQPEPGVELSSLQSFNFSMMETECAASARSDPEDCAFKENGVILKCLGMVKMQQESPEIDVSCSDASSDPVLVERGGFGCLVLKLKFGWKRCLVCGKRV
;
A
#
# COMPACT_ATOMS: atom_id res chain seq x y z
N MET A 1 29.49 -59.21 -16.25
CA MET A 1 28.51 -58.26 -16.86
C MET A 1 27.67 -57.71 -15.73
N ALA A 2 27.76 -56.40 -15.48
CA ALA A 2 27.37 -55.78 -14.22
C ALA A 2 25.84 -55.70 -14.03
N SER A 3 25.39 -56.36 -12.97
CA SER A 3 24.36 -55.93 -12.01
C SER A 3 23.06 -55.32 -12.55
N SER A 4 22.08 -56.20 -12.79
CA SER A 4 20.65 -55.91 -12.98
C SER A 4 19.94 -55.46 -11.69
N TRP A 5 20.65 -54.85 -10.74
CA TRP A 5 20.07 -54.26 -9.53
C TRP A 5 20.05 -52.73 -9.54
N MET A 6 20.80 -52.10 -10.45
CA MET A 6 20.83 -50.63 -10.52
C MET A 6 19.61 -50.00 -11.21
N LEU A 7 18.76 -50.79 -11.89
CA LEU A 7 17.62 -50.26 -12.64
C LEU A 7 16.37 -50.04 -11.80
N LEU A 8 16.26 -50.64 -10.61
CA LEU A 8 15.08 -50.48 -9.75
C LEU A 8 15.12 -49.22 -8.86
N LEU A 9 16.30 -48.60 -8.69
CA LEU A 9 16.45 -47.40 -7.86
C LEU A 9 16.08 -46.10 -8.58
N ALA A 10 15.90 -46.11 -9.89
CA ALA A 10 15.61 -44.90 -10.67
C ALA A 10 14.13 -44.45 -10.64
N VAL A 11 13.23 -45.21 -10.00
CA VAL A 11 11.78 -44.93 -9.95
C VAL A 11 11.32 -44.22 -8.66
N LEU A 12 12.18 -44.09 -7.64
CA LEU A 12 11.87 -43.38 -6.38
C LEU A 12 12.62 -42.04 -6.30
N GLY A 13 12.27 -41.07 -7.15
CA GLY A 13 12.93 -39.76 -7.11
C GLY A 13 12.08 -38.57 -7.51
N GLY A 14 10.79 -38.77 -7.76
CA GLY A 14 9.87 -37.70 -8.14
C GLY A 14 9.07 -37.16 -6.95
N ALA A 15 9.75 -36.74 -5.88
CA ALA A 15 9.06 -35.90 -4.89
C ALA A 15 8.88 -34.53 -5.53
N CYS A 16 7.67 -34.27 -6.06
CA CYS A 16 7.24 -32.91 -6.34
C CYS A 16 7.30 -32.13 -5.01
N ALA A 17 8.38 -31.39 -4.81
CA ALA A 17 8.44 -30.35 -3.81
C ALA A 17 7.44 -29.27 -4.24
N LEU A 18 6.18 -29.43 -3.83
CA LEU A 18 5.23 -28.34 -3.85
C LEU A 18 5.84 -27.24 -2.97
N PRO A 19 6.04 -26.02 -3.48
CA PRO A 19 6.46 -24.92 -2.63
C PRO A 19 5.44 -24.82 -1.49
N ALA A 20 5.95 -24.80 -0.26
CA ALA A 20 5.12 -24.54 0.90
C ALA A 20 4.35 -23.22 0.67
N PRO A 21 3.11 -23.07 1.17
CA PRO A 21 2.44 -21.80 1.12
C PRO A 21 3.30 -20.78 1.85
N GLU A 22 3.97 -19.93 1.08
CA GLU A 22 4.78 -18.84 1.61
C GLU A 22 3.87 -17.97 2.47
N PRO A 23 4.28 -17.61 3.70
CA PRO A 23 3.53 -16.67 4.52
C PRO A 23 3.32 -15.39 3.71
N PHE A 24 2.17 -14.74 3.90
CA PHE A 24 1.79 -13.52 3.18
C PHE A 24 2.90 -12.47 3.27
N ALA A 25 3.72 -12.42 2.22
CA ALA A 25 4.98 -11.70 2.23
C ALA A 25 4.75 -10.22 1.91
N TYR A 26 5.65 -9.36 2.36
CA TYR A 26 5.59 -7.92 2.08
C TYR A 26 5.50 -7.62 0.57
N THR A 27 6.24 -8.36 -0.24
CA THR A 27 6.22 -8.29 -1.70
C THR A 27 4.87 -8.69 -2.29
N GLN A 28 4.23 -9.72 -1.73
CA GLN A 28 2.90 -10.16 -2.15
C GLN A 28 1.84 -9.09 -1.82
N ALA A 29 1.94 -8.45 -0.66
CA ALA A 29 1.06 -7.35 -0.29
C ALA A 29 1.21 -6.14 -1.21
N LEU A 30 2.44 -5.78 -1.58
CA LEU A 30 2.70 -4.73 -2.56
C LEU A 30 2.09 -5.07 -3.92
N ALA A 31 2.30 -6.28 -4.42
CA ALA A 31 1.73 -6.73 -5.69
C ALA A 31 0.19 -6.70 -5.67
N GLN A 32 -0.43 -7.17 -4.58
CA GLN A 32 -1.88 -7.12 -4.40
C GLN A 32 -2.40 -5.68 -4.34
N ALA A 33 -1.69 -4.78 -3.65
CA ALA A 33 -2.07 -3.37 -3.55
C ALA A 33 -2.04 -2.67 -4.91
N VAL A 34 -0.97 -2.86 -5.69
CA VAL A 34 -0.84 -2.31 -7.04
C VAL A 34 -1.93 -2.88 -7.96
N ASN A 35 -2.14 -4.19 -7.93
CA ASN A 35 -3.17 -4.86 -8.73
C ASN A 35 -4.59 -4.36 -8.39
N SER A 36 -4.91 -4.22 -7.09
CA SER A 36 -6.18 -3.69 -6.60
C SER A 36 -6.43 -2.25 -7.10
N TYR A 37 -5.40 -1.42 -7.11
CA TYR A 37 -5.50 -0.06 -7.66
C TYR A 37 -5.77 -0.07 -9.17
N ASN A 38 -5.04 -0.89 -9.93
CA ASN A 38 -5.18 -0.99 -11.39
C ASN A 38 -6.53 -1.55 -11.86
N GLN A 39 -7.23 -2.32 -11.02
CA GLN A 39 -8.57 -2.84 -11.33
C GLN A 39 -9.69 -1.79 -11.24
N ARG A 40 -9.41 -0.60 -10.69
CA ARG A 40 -10.42 0.45 -10.56
C ARG A 40 -10.81 0.99 -11.93
N PRO A 41 -12.11 1.15 -12.22
CA PRO A 41 -12.58 1.62 -13.53
C PRO A 41 -12.18 3.07 -13.85
N GLU A 42 -11.80 3.84 -12.83
CA GLU A 42 -11.33 5.23 -12.96
C GLU A 42 -9.90 5.30 -13.53
N VAL A 43 -9.14 4.21 -13.42
CA VAL A 43 -7.73 4.14 -13.80
C VAL A 43 -7.63 3.78 -15.29
N LYS A 44 -7.05 4.69 -16.08
CA LYS A 44 -6.91 4.51 -17.54
C LYS A 44 -5.63 3.76 -17.92
N ASN A 45 -4.53 4.13 -17.28
CA ASN A 45 -3.20 3.56 -17.52
C ASN A 45 -2.78 2.74 -16.31
N ALA A 46 -2.09 1.63 -16.53
CA ALA A 46 -1.60 0.79 -15.46
C ALA A 46 -0.52 1.53 -14.67
N PHE A 47 -0.50 1.33 -13.36
CA PHE A 47 0.55 1.79 -12.48
C PHE A 47 1.46 0.63 -12.12
N ARG A 48 2.76 0.93 -12.06
CA ARG A 48 3.81 0.00 -11.65
C ARG A 48 4.47 0.51 -10.37
N LEU A 49 4.90 -0.41 -9.51
CA LEU A 49 5.64 -0.08 -8.31
C LEU A 49 6.94 0.67 -8.67
N LEU A 50 7.13 1.84 -8.08
CA LEU A 50 8.35 2.63 -8.25
C LEU A 50 9.33 2.36 -7.11
N SER A 51 8.84 2.44 -5.88
CA SER A 51 9.63 2.20 -4.68
C SER A 51 8.71 1.98 -3.48
N ALA A 52 9.11 1.13 -2.54
CA ALA A 52 8.40 0.86 -1.30
C ALA A 52 9.29 1.17 -0.10
N GLU A 53 8.69 1.52 1.03
CA GLU A 53 9.44 1.74 2.27
C GLU A 53 10.09 0.41 2.74
N PRO A 54 11.28 0.41 3.39
CA PRO A 54 11.93 -0.83 3.77
C PRO A 54 11.01 -1.74 4.58
N GLN A 55 11.07 -3.03 4.27
CA GLN A 55 10.34 -4.09 4.96
C GLN A 55 10.62 -3.99 6.47
N PRO A 56 9.61 -4.18 7.34
CA PRO A 56 9.82 -4.13 8.79
C PRO A 56 10.82 -5.19 9.24
N GLU A 57 11.34 -4.99 10.46
CA GLU A 57 12.34 -5.87 11.06
C GLU A 57 11.88 -7.34 11.06
N PRO A 58 12.81 -8.29 10.84
CA PRO A 58 12.49 -9.71 10.81
C PRO A 58 11.86 -10.14 12.14
N GLY A 59 10.64 -10.66 12.08
CA GLY A 59 9.83 -11.05 13.24
C GLY A 59 8.55 -10.22 13.41
N VAL A 60 8.39 -9.13 12.66
CA VAL A 60 7.12 -8.41 12.55
C VAL A 60 6.33 -9.01 11.38
N GLU A 61 5.31 -9.80 11.70
CA GLU A 61 4.37 -10.34 10.72
C GLU A 61 3.66 -9.21 9.97
N LEU A 62 3.39 -9.39 8.68
CA LEU A 62 2.59 -8.44 7.91
C LEU A 62 1.19 -8.24 8.51
N SER A 63 0.65 -9.28 9.14
CA SER A 63 -0.61 -9.21 9.89
C SER A 63 -0.54 -8.30 11.11
N SER A 64 0.67 -8.03 11.63
CA SER A 64 0.93 -7.05 12.69
C SER A 64 1.16 -5.64 12.14
N LEU A 65 1.53 -5.50 10.87
CA LEU A 65 1.60 -4.20 10.21
C LEU A 65 0.17 -3.71 9.91
N GLN A 66 -0.27 -2.69 10.65
CA GLN A 66 -1.56 -2.04 10.34
C GLN A 66 -1.57 -1.41 8.95
N SER A 67 -0.42 -0.88 8.49
CA SER A 67 -0.30 -0.25 7.18
C SER A 67 1.15 -0.20 6.69
N PHE A 68 1.33 -0.01 5.38
CA PHE A 68 2.63 0.19 4.72
C PHE A 68 2.54 1.30 3.65
N ASN A 69 3.64 2.03 3.48
CA ASN A 69 3.76 3.07 2.46
C ASN A 69 4.51 2.56 1.23
N PHE A 70 4.05 2.99 0.07
CA PHE A 70 4.72 2.71 -1.19
C PHE A 70 4.41 3.79 -2.23
N SER A 71 5.21 3.83 -3.28
CA SER A 71 5.06 4.75 -4.40
C SER A 71 4.96 3.96 -5.69
N MET A 72 4.07 4.42 -6.57
CA MET A 72 3.85 3.84 -7.89
C MET A 72 3.89 4.93 -8.95
N MET A 73 4.19 4.56 -10.18
CA MET A 73 4.26 5.48 -11.29
C MET A 73 3.44 4.97 -12.47
N GLU A 74 2.81 5.89 -13.18
CA GLU A 74 2.03 5.62 -14.38
C GLU A 74 2.90 5.00 -15.48
N THR A 75 2.38 3.96 -16.13
CA THR A 75 3.01 3.28 -17.27
C THR A 75 2.37 3.67 -18.59
N GLU A 76 2.99 3.29 -19.70
CA GLU A 76 2.43 3.45 -21.04
C GLU A 76 1.30 2.45 -21.36
N CYS A 77 1.19 1.38 -20.58
CA CYS A 77 0.16 0.36 -20.75
C CYS A 77 -1.19 0.85 -20.25
N ALA A 78 -2.26 0.43 -20.93
CA ALA A 78 -3.62 0.61 -20.44
C ALA A 78 -3.85 -0.28 -19.20
N ALA A 79 -4.60 0.21 -18.21
CA ALA A 79 -4.95 -0.57 -17.01
C ALA A 79 -5.79 -1.82 -17.36
N SER A 80 -6.58 -1.74 -18.44
CA SER A 80 -7.38 -2.85 -18.95
C SER A 80 -6.57 -3.88 -19.74
N ALA A 81 -5.28 -3.65 -19.99
CA ALA A 81 -4.43 -4.64 -20.64
C ALA A 81 -4.26 -5.84 -19.72
N ARG A 82 -4.36 -7.07 -20.26
CA ARG A 82 -4.09 -8.32 -19.51
C ARG A 82 -2.59 -8.57 -19.29
N SER A 83 -1.79 -7.53 -19.40
CA SER A 83 -0.33 -7.57 -19.27
C SER A 83 0.04 -7.42 -17.80
N ASP A 84 1.14 -8.03 -17.39
CA ASP A 84 1.68 -7.78 -16.06
C ASP A 84 2.22 -6.33 -16.00
N PRO A 85 1.89 -5.54 -14.95
CA PRO A 85 2.37 -4.16 -14.83
C PRO A 85 3.90 -4.08 -14.74
N GLU A 86 4.60 -5.17 -14.38
CA GLU A 86 6.07 -5.21 -14.35
C GLU A 86 6.72 -5.28 -15.73
N ASP A 87 5.99 -5.70 -16.77
CA ASP A 87 6.50 -5.73 -18.15
C ASP A 87 6.32 -4.38 -18.86
N CYS A 88 5.57 -3.45 -18.26
CA CYS A 88 5.27 -2.16 -18.83
C CYS A 88 6.33 -1.11 -18.47
N ALA A 89 6.76 -0.32 -19.44
CA ALA A 89 7.68 0.78 -19.17
C ALA A 89 6.95 1.96 -18.51
N PHE A 90 7.68 2.68 -17.67
CA PHE A 90 7.19 3.92 -17.09
C PHE A 90 6.96 4.95 -18.19
N LYS A 91 5.82 5.64 -18.10
CA LYS A 91 5.47 6.71 -19.03
C LYS A 91 6.37 7.92 -18.79
N GLU A 92 6.82 8.57 -19.86
CA GLU A 92 7.58 9.82 -19.74
C GLU A 92 6.70 10.90 -19.08
N ASN A 93 7.19 11.49 -17.99
CA ASN A 93 6.42 12.42 -17.14
C ASN A 93 5.12 11.81 -16.59
N GLY A 94 5.10 10.49 -16.38
CA GLY A 94 4.00 9.77 -15.75
C GLY A 94 3.71 10.28 -14.34
N VAL A 95 2.45 10.19 -13.94
CA VAL A 95 2.02 10.58 -12.60
C VAL A 95 2.64 9.65 -11.55
N ILE A 96 3.26 10.22 -10.51
CA ILE A 96 3.76 9.48 -9.35
C ILE A 96 2.73 9.61 -8.24
N LEU A 97 2.25 8.46 -7.76
CA LEU A 97 1.33 8.36 -6.64
C LEU A 97 2.07 7.87 -5.40
N LYS A 98 1.82 8.50 -4.26
CA LYS A 98 2.17 8.00 -2.94
C LYS A 98 0.95 7.30 -2.35
N CYS A 99 1.09 6.02 -2.05
CA CYS A 99 0.02 5.17 -1.59
C CYS A 99 0.31 4.60 -0.21
N LEU A 100 -0.74 4.45 0.58
CA LEU A 100 -0.75 3.78 1.87
C LEU A 100 -1.68 2.57 1.76
N GLY A 101 -1.12 1.38 1.95
CA GLY A 101 -1.85 0.13 2.00
C GLY A 101 -2.16 -0.24 3.45
N MET A 102 -3.43 -0.35 3.81
CA MET A 102 -3.89 -0.82 5.12
C MET A 102 -4.25 -2.29 5.04
N VAL A 103 -3.73 -3.09 5.97
CA VAL A 103 -4.01 -4.52 6.00
C VAL A 103 -5.16 -4.78 6.97
N LYS A 104 -6.29 -5.26 6.44
CA LYS A 104 -7.46 -5.65 7.22
C LYS A 104 -7.48 -7.17 7.33
N MET A 105 -7.24 -7.68 8.53
CA MET A 105 -7.40 -9.10 8.85
C MET A 105 -8.89 -9.44 9.02
N GLN A 106 -9.56 -9.87 7.95
CA GLN A 106 -10.89 -10.47 8.04
C GLN A 106 -10.77 -11.98 8.32
N GLN A 107 -11.77 -12.54 9.00
CA GLN A 107 -11.80 -13.93 9.50
C GLN A 107 -11.50 -15.02 8.44
N GLU A 108 -11.64 -14.71 7.15
CA GLU A 108 -11.47 -15.64 6.04
C GLU A 108 -10.34 -15.28 5.06
N SER A 109 -9.89 -14.02 5.01
CA SER A 109 -8.79 -13.58 4.12
C SER A 109 -8.25 -12.20 4.52
N PRO A 110 -6.93 -11.95 4.40
CA PRO A 110 -6.38 -10.60 4.52
C PRO A 110 -6.78 -9.74 3.31
N GLU A 111 -7.55 -8.68 3.55
CA GLU A 111 -7.87 -7.68 2.54
C GLU A 111 -6.93 -6.48 2.67
N ILE A 112 -6.48 -5.92 1.54
CA ILE A 112 -5.65 -4.71 1.52
C ILE A 112 -6.47 -3.56 0.95
N ASP A 113 -6.68 -2.54 1.78
CA ASP A 113 -7.28 -1.27 1.38
C ASP A 113 -6.17 -0.31 0.96
N VAL A 114 -6.30 0.30 -0.22
CA VAL A 114 -5.25 1.15 -0.81
C VAL A 114 -5.76 2.57 -0.96
N SER A 115 -5.11 3.50 -0.29
CA SER A 115 -5.36 4.94 -0.41
C SER A 115 -4.16 5.61 -1.08
N CYS A 116 -4.38 6.30 -2.20
CA CYS A 116 -3.32 6.94 -2.99
C CYS A 116 -3.58 8.44 -3.14
N SER A 117 -2.50 9.21 -3.10
CA SER A 117 -2.48 10.66 -3.35
C SER A 117 -1.38 11.01 -4.35
N ASP A 118 -1.63 12.00 -5.20
CA ASP A 118 -0.61 12.53 -6.12
C ASP A 118 0.58 13.05 -5.33
N ALA A 119 1.78 12.51 -5.59
CA ALA A 119 3.00 12.93 -4.92
C ALA A 119 3.36 14.40 -5.24
N SER A 120 2.84 14.93 -6.35
CA SER A 120 2.97 16.33 -6.75
C SER A 120 2.02 17.27 -6.01
N SER A 121 0.96 16.74 -5.40
CA SER A 121 -0.05 17.51 -4.70
C SER A 121 0.20 17.37 -3.21
N ASP A 122 1.21 18.06 -2.69
CA ASP A 122 1.43 18.16 -1.24
C ASP A 122 0.19 18.78 -0.58
N PRO A 123 -0.63 18.03 0.19
CA PRO A 123 -1.65 18.66 0.99
C PRO A 123 -0.94 19.16 2.24
N VAL A 124 -0.35 20.36 2.18
CA VAL A 124 -0.17 21.17 3.39
C VAL A 124 -1.56 21.28 4.01
N LEU A 125 -1.82 20.46 5.03
CA LEU A 125 -2.99 20.55 5.89
C LEU A 125 -2.99 21.92 6.56
N VAL A 126 -3.57 22.91 5.88
CA VAL A 126 -3.98 24.15 6.55
C VAL A 126 -5.23 23.79 7.33
N GLU A 127 -5.05 23.46 8.60
CA GLU A 127 -6.11 23.60 9.60
C GLU A 127 -6.55 25.07 9.61
N ARG A 128 -7.56 25.40 8.78
CA ARG A 128 -8.33 26.63 8.92
C ARG A 128 -9.16 26.48 10.20
N GLY A 129 -8.52 26.74 11.34
CA GLY A 129 -9.19 26.95 12.60
C GLY A 129 -10.22 28.08 12.44
N GLY A 130 -11.48 27.70 12.28
CA GLY A 130 -12.60 28.61 12.15
C GLY A 130 -12.83 29.37 13.44
N PHE A 131 -12.21 30.55 13.58
CA PHE A 131 -12.65 31.55 14.54
C PHE A 131 -13.90 32.23 14.01
N GLY A 132 -15.05 31.57 14.21
CA GLY A 132 -16.35 32.23 14.18
C GLY A 132 -16.42 33.27 15.30
N CYS A 133 -15.93 34.48 15.04
CA CYS A 133 -16.14 35.60 15.94
C CYS A 133 -17.55 36.15 15.67
N LEU A 134 -18.55 35.54 16.32
CA LEU A 134 -19.90 36.08 16.43
C LEU A 134 -19.82 37.37 17.26
N VAL A 135 -19.66 38.51 16.59
CA VAL A 135 -19.75 39.81 17.23
C VAL A 135 -21.24 40.11 17.48
N LEU A 136 -21.79 39.47 18.51
CA LEU A 136 -23.06 39.90 19.08
C LEU A 136 -22.80 41.22 19.81
N LYS A 137 -23.32 42.30 19.25
CA LYS A 137 -23.22 43.66 19.79
C LYS A 137 -24.10 43.78 21.03
N LEU A 138 -23.62 43.26 22.17
CA LEU A 138 -24.23 43.52 23.47
C LEU A 138 -23.41 44.56 24.23
N LYS A 139 -23.97 45.76 24.26
CA LYS A 139 -23.59 46.83 25.20
C LYS A 139 -23.78 46.29 26.62
N PHE A 140 -22.70 46.12 27.39
CA PHE A 140 -22.51 46.67 28.74
C PHE A 140 -21.38 45.95 29.49
N GLY A 141 -20.45 46.74 30.01
CA GLY A 141 -20.02 46.68 31.40
C GLY A 141 -19.23 45.45 31.88
N TRP A 142 -17.90 45.61 31.90
CA TRP A 142 -16.96 44.95 32.83
C TRP A 142 -16.92 43.41 32.72
N LYS A 143 -15.78 42.79 32.39
CA LYS A 143 -14.93 42.13 33.39
C LYS A 143 -13.78 41.39 32.67
N ARG A 144 -12.56 41.61 33.18
CA ARG A 144 -11.43 40.68 33.32
C ARG A 144 -11.10 39.75 32.14
N CYS A 145 -9.97 40.04 31.46
CA CYS A 145 -9.21 39.03 30.72
C CYS A 145 -8.77 37.92 31.69
N LEU A 146 -9.37 36.76 31.59
CA LEU A 146 -8.82 35.52 32.11
C LEU A 146 -7.86 34.97 31.05
N VAL A 147 -6.57 35.18 31.27
CA VAL A 147 -5.49 34.46 30.61
C VAL A 147 -5.67 32.98 30.97
N CYS A 148 -6.06 32.14 30.00
CA CYS A 148 -6.12 30.71 30.21
C CYS A 148 -4.71 30.14 30.01
N GLY A 149 -4.06 29.82 31.14
CA GLY A 149 -2.76 29.17 31.17
C GLY A 149 -2.79 27.77 30.56
N LYS A 150 -1.83 27.48 29.70
CA LYS A 150 -1.56 26.15 29.17
C LYS A 150 -0.72 25.40 30.22
N ARG A 151 -1.31 24.34 30.78
CA ARG A 151 -0.67 23.40 31.71
C ARG A 151 -0.56 22.05 30.99
N VAL A 152 0.61 21.44 31.15
CA VAL A 152 1.13 20.16 30.60
C VAL A 152 1.67 20.27 29.17
#